data_AF-A0A7W0VJC3-F1
#
_entry.id   AF-A0A7W0VJC3-F1
#
_cell.length_a   1.000
_cell.length_b   1.000
_cell.length_c   1.000
_cell.angle_alpha   90.00
_cell.angle_beta   90.00
_cell.angle_gamma   90.00
#
_symmetry.space_group_name_H-M   'P 1'
#
loop_
_entity.id
_entity.type
_entity.pdbx_description
1 polymer ?
#
loop_
_entity_poly.entity_id
_entity_poly.type
_entity_poly.pdbx_seq_one_letter_code
_entity_poly.pdbx_strand_id
1 'polypeptide(L)'
;MATAHHDDHDDHHGISHTASVKVLLGTGGALMMLTLVTVLATRIDLGPNLNLAVAMFIAVIKATLVVLFFMHLKYDKVFHSVIFLSAILAAALFVGFTLMDSGQYQDTNIWDTDNPPVAPFGPRPTAG
;
A
#
# COMPACT_ATOMS: atom_id res chain seq x y z
N MET A 1 -29.76 -48.77 -41.41
CA MET A 1 -29.23 -49.07 -40.07
C MET A 1 -28.21 -47.99 -39.76
N ALA A 2 -28.65 -46.90 -39.14
CA ALA A 2 -27.81 -45.74 -38.85
C ALA A 2 -27.18 -45.93 -37.47
N THR A 3 -25.86 -46.00 -37.42
CA THR A 3 -25.07 -46.02 -36.18
C THR A 3 -25.09 -44.62 -35.57
N ALA A 4 -25.82 -44.46 -34.47
CA ALA A 4 -25.75 -43.29 -33.62
C ALA A 4 -24.38 -43.27 -32.93
N HIS A 5 -23.51 -42.35 -33.37
CA HIS A 5 -22.33 -41.96 -32.63
C HIS A 5 -22.82 -41.14 -31.43
N HIS A 6 -22.70 -41.70 -30.22
CA HIS A 6 -22.77 -40.90 -29.00
C HIS A 6 -21.41 -40.23 -28.85
N ASP A 7 -21.35 -38.93 -29.17
CA ASP A 7 -20.30 -38.05 -28.74
C ASP A 7 -20.54 -37.73 -27.25
N ASP A 8 -19.85 -38.46 -26.37
CA ASP A 8 -19.66 -38.07 -24.97
C ASP A 8 -18.76 -36.84 -24.96
N HIS A 9 -19.38 -35.66 -24.95
CA HIS A 9 -18.72 -34.41 -24.63
C HIS A 9 -18.55 -34.35 -23.11
N ASP A 10 -17.43 -34.91 -22.64
CA ASP A 10 -16.93 -34.69 -21.28
C ASP A 10 -16.58 -33.21 -21.11
N ASP A 11 -17.56 -32.44 -20.61
CA ASP A 11 -17.42 -31.07 -20.15
C ASP A 11 -16.55 -31.02 -18.87
N HIS A 12 -15.25 -31.28 -19.04
CA HIS A 12 -14.23 -30.91 -18.07
C HIS A 12 -14.05 -29.38 -18.11
N HIS A 13 -15.04 -28.65 -17.57
CA HIS A 13 -14.89 -27.27 -17.12
C HIS A 13 -13.97 -27.24 -15.88
N GLY A 14 -12.70 -27.61 -16.10
CA GLY A 14 -11.62 -27.47 -15.14
C GLY A 14 -11.32 -25.99 -14.98
N ILE A 15 -12.03 -25.41 -14.01
CA ILE A 15 -11.82 -24.10 -13.38
C ILE A 15 -10.48 -23.49 -13.81
N SER A 16 -10.56 -22.41 -14.58
CA SER A 16 -9.46 -21.48 -14.80
C SER A 16 -8.99 -20.95 -13.43
N HIS A 17 -8.09 -21.70 -12.79
CA HIS A 17 -7.48 -21.34 -11.51
C HIS A 17 -6.48 -20.21 -11.76
N THR A 18 -7.02 -19.02 -12.00
CA THR A 18 -6.28 -17.80 -12.29
C THR A 18 -5.28 -17.49 -11.19
N ALA A 19 -5.46 -17.95 -9.94
CA ALA A 19 -4.36 -18.11 -9.01
C ALA A 19 -4.54 -19.38 -8.18
N SER A 20 -3.51 -20.22 -8.11
CA SER A 20 -3.54 -21.41 -7.25
C SER A 20 -3.77 -20.97 -5.80
N VAL A 21 -4.80 -21.51 -5.14
CA VAL A 21 -5.15 -21.19 -3.73
C VAL A 21 -3.94 -21.34 -2.79
N LYS A 22 -3.01 -22.24 -3.14
CA LYS A 22 -1.73 -22.44 -2.43
C LYS A 22 -0.83 -21.20 -2.44
N VAL A 23 -0.81 -20.44 -3.53
CA VAL A 23 -0.02 -19.20 -3.65
C VAL A 23 -0.64 -18.12 -2.77
N LEU A 24 -1.97 -17.95 -2.80
CA LEU A 24 -2.66 -16.98 -1.95
C LEU A 24 -2.46 -17.27 -0.45
N LEU A 25 -2.61 -18.53 -0.03
CA LEU A 25 -2.37 -18.92 1.36
C LEU A 25 -0.90 -18.72 1.76
N GLY A 26 0.04 -19.06 0.87
CA GLY A 26 1.47 -18.88 1.11
C GLY A 26 1.86 -17.41 1.26
N THR A 27 1.41 -16.54 0.36
CA THR A 27 1.66 -15.10 0.44
C THR A 27 0.94 -14.47 1.64
N GLY A 28 -0.30 -14.88 1.93
CA GLY A 28 -1.03 -14.44 3.11
C GLY A 28 -0.32 -14.78 4.42
N GLY A 29 0.22 -16.00 4.53
CA GLY A 29 1.05 -16.41 5.66
C GLY A 29 2.34 -15.58 5.78
N ALA A 30 3.02 -15.31 4.67
CA ALA A 30 4.20 -14.45 4.66
C ALA A 30 3.87 -13.02 5.12
N LEU A 31 2.76 -12.44 4.67
CA LEU A 31 2.31 -11.10 5.10
C LEU A 31 1.97 -11.05 6.59
N MET A 32 1.33 -12.11 7.12
CA MET A 32 1.08 -12.24 8.56
C MET A 32 2.40 -12.28 9.35
N MET A 33 3.38 -13.07 8.90
CA MET A 33 4.69 -13.13 9.53
C MET A 33 5.40 -11.77 9.52
N LEU A 34 5.45 -11.10 8.37
CA LEU A 34 6.04 -9.76 8.26
C LEU A 34 5.30 -8.74 9.15
N THR A 35 4.02 -8.93 9.41
CA THR A 35 3.24 -8.07 10.31
C THR A 35 3.61 -8.28 11.76
N LEU A 36 3.79 -9.53 12.19
CA LEU A 36 4.35 -9.82 13.51
C LEU A 36 5.74 -9.21 13.68
N VAL A 37 6.59 -9.33 12.65
CA VAL A 37 7.93 -8.72 12.66
C VAL A 37 7.84 -7.20 12.80
N THR A 38 6.91 -6.52 12.11
CA THR A 38 6.73 -5.07 12.28
C THR A 38 6.29 -4.71 13.70
N VAL A 39 5.33 -5.45 14.28
CA VAL A 39 4.87 -5.21 15.65
C VAL A 39 5.98 -5.47 16.67
N LEU A 40 6.85 -6.44 16.42
CA LEU A 40 8.02 -6.70 17.29
C LEU A 40 9.08 -5.61 17.11
N ALA A 41 9.32 -5.15 15.88
CA ALA A 41 10.24 -4.06 15.61
C ALA A 41 9.83 -2.76 16.33
N THR A 42 8.53 -2.47 16.46
CA THR A 42 8.07 -1.30 17.23
C THR A 42 8.22 -1.45 18.74
N ARG A 43 8.50 -2.66 19.26
CA ARG A 43 8.78 -2.88 20.69
C ARG A 43 10.25 -2.64 21.04
N ILE A 44 11.14 -2.60 20.06
CA ILE A 44 12.56 -2.35 20.26
C ILE A 44 12.79 -0.86 20.03
N ASP A 45 13.29 -0.17 21.05
CA ASP A 45 13.53 1.26 20.95
C ASP A 45 14.94 1.53 20.39
N LEU A 46 15.04 1.65 19.06
CA LEU A 46 16.29 1.98 18.36
C LEU A 46 16.45 3.50 18.17
N GLY A 47 15.55 4.30 18.76
CA GLY A 47 15.43 5.74 18.56
C GLY A 47 14.46 6.12 17.42
N PRO A 48 13.98 7.38 17.39
CA PRO A 48 12.84 7.77 16.55
C PRO A 48 13.09 7.57 15.05
N ASN A 49 14.27 7.96 14.57
CA ASN A 49 14.61 7.94 13.15
C ASN A 49 14.87 6.51 12.63
N LEU A 50 15.54 5.68 13.43
CA LEU A 50 15.85 4.30 13.06
C LEU A 50 14.59 3.42 13.09
N ASN A 51 13.71 3.62 14.08
CA ASN A 51 12.43 2.93 14.13
C ASN A 51 11.58 3.24 12.89
N LEU A 52 11.55 4.51 12.45
CA LEU A 52 10.85 4.91 11.23
C LEU A 52 11.46 4.26 9.98
N ALA A 53 12.79 4.30 9.84
CA ALA A 53 13.48 3.71 8.69
C ALA A 53 13.21 2.20 8.57
N VAL A 54 13.29 1.45 9.69
CA VAL A 54 12.98 0.01 9.73
C VAL A 54 11.51 -0.25 9.41
N ALA A 55 10.59 0.54 9.97
CA ALA A 55 9.16 0.41 9.68
C ALA A 55 8.84 0.62 8.19
N MET A 56 9.43 1.66 7.58
CA MET A 56 9.29 1.93 6.14
C MET A 56 9.88 0.82 5.27
N PHE A 57 11.06 0.29 5.64
CA PHE A 57 11.67 -0.82 4.92
C PHE A 57 10.77 -2.06 4.92
N ILE A 58 10.24 -2.46 6.08
CA ILE A 58 9.33 -3.60 6.17
C ILE A 58 8.03 -3.33 5.41
N ALA A 59 7.51 -2.10 5.46
CA ALA A 59 6.32 -1.71 4.71
C ALA A 59 6.51 -1.87 3.19
N VAL A 60 7.66 -1.46 2.64
CA VAL A 60 7.99 -1.64 1.22
C VAL A 60 7.99 -3.13 0.84
N ILE A 61 8.62 -3.99 1.64
CA ILE A 61 8.65 -5.44 1.36
C ILE A 61 7.22 -6.02 1.33
N LYS A 62 6.37 -5.64 2.29
CA LYS A 62 4.96 -6.05 2.30
C LYS A 62 4.23 -5.59 1.05
N ALA A 63 4.40 -4.33 0.66
CA ALA A 63 3.79 -3.79 -0.55
C ALA A 63 4.25 -4.56 -1.79
N THR A 64 5.54 -4.86 -1.93
CA THR A 64 6.06 -5.66 -3.05
C THR A 64 5.44 -7.06 -3.10
N LEU A 65 5.28 -7.75 -1.97
CA LEU A 65 4.61 -9.05 -1.91
C LEU A 65 3.14 -8.97 -2.34
N VAL A 66 2.41 -7.94 -1.89
CA VAL A 66 1.02 -7.72 -2.29
C VAL A 66 0.93 -7.48 -3.80
N VAL A 67 1.78 -6.62 -4.35
CA VAL A 67 1.76 -6.30 -5.79
C VAL A 67 2.11 -7.52 -6.64
N LEU A 68 3.17 -8.24 -6.31
CA LEU A 68 3.61 -9.38 -7.13
C LEU A 68 2.60 -10.54 -7.13
N PHE A 69 1.97 -10.84 -5.99
CA PHE A 69 1.17 -12.05 -5.83
C PHE A 69 -0.34 -11.79 -5.75
N PHE A 70 -0.81 -10.79 -5.00
CA PHE A 70 -2.24 -10.50 -4.87
C PHE A 70 -2.80 -9.65 -6.00
N MET A 71 -2.02 -8.70 -6.54
CA MET A 71 -2.38 -8.00 -7.78
C MET A 71 -2.04 -8.81 -9.04
N HIS A 72 -1.54 -10.04 -8.86
CA HIS A 72 -1.25 -10.97 -9.93
C HIS A 72 -0.24 -10.49 -10.98
N LEU A 73 0.49 -9.40 -10.68
CA LEU A 73 1.42 -8.73 -11.60
C LEU A 73 2.51 -9.67 -12.13
N LYS A 74 2.92 -10.67 -11.33
CA LYS A 74 3.89 -11.70 -11.74
C LYS A 74 3.35 -12.64 -12.81
N TYR A 75 2.04 -12.87 -12.85
CA TYR A 75 1.38 -13.85 -13.72
C TYR A 75 0.52 -13.20 -14.81
N ASP A 76 0.33 -11.88 -14.75
CA ASP A 76 -0.43 -11.09 -15.71
C ASP A 76 0.48 -10.49 -16.80
N LYS A 77 -0.13 -9.92 -17.83
CA LYS A 77 0.53 -9.21 -18.93
C LYS A 77 1.28 -7.99 -18.40
N VAL A 78 2.44 -7.73 -19.02
CA VAL A 78 3.32 -6.58 -18.75
C VAL A 78 2.58 -5.23 -18.77
N PHE A 79 1.46 -5.14 -19.51
CA PHE A 79 0.58 -3.97 -19.54
C PHE A 79 0.08 -3.54 -18.14
N HIS A 80 -0.34 -4.47 -17.29
CA HIS A 80 -0.79 -4.16 -15.92
C HIS A 80 0.36 -3.63 -15.06
N SER A 81 1.57 -4.15 -15.26
CA SER A 81 2.77 -3.67 -14.57
C SER A 81 3.13 -2.24 -14.94
N VAL A 82 2.98 -1.86 -16.21
CA VAL A 82 3.26 -0.48 -16.67
C VAL A 82 2.24 0.50 -16.10
N ILE A 83 0.95 0.15 -16.10
CA ILE A 83 -0.10 1.00 -15.50
C ILE A 83 0.12 1.15 -13.99
N PHE A 84 0.46 0.06 -13.31
CA PHE A 84 0.72 0.11 -11.88
C PHE A 84 1.94 0.97 -11.54
N LEU A 85 3.03 0.81 -12.30
CA LEU A 85 4.23 1.62 -12.11
C LEU A 85 3.96 3.10 -12.41
N SER A 86 3.18 3.42 -13.45
CA SER A 86 2.81 4.80 -13.75
C SER A 86 1.92 5.41 -12.67
N ALA A 87 1.00 4.64 -12.09
CA ALA A 87 0.19 5.07 -10.95
C ALA A 87 1.04 5.33 -9.70
N ILE A 88 2.01 4.47 -9.38
CA ILE A 88 2.97 4.71 -8.28
C ILE A 88 3.79 5.96 -8.56
N LEU A 89 4.32 6.12 -9.78
CA LEU A 89 5.15 7.28 -10.12
C LEU A 89 4.34 8.58 -10.05
N ALA A 90 3.11 8.57 -10.55
CA ALA A 90 2.20 9.70 -10.44
C ALA A 90 1.86 10.01 -8.98
N ALA A 91 1.58 8.99 -8.16
CA ALA A 91 1.32 9.17 -6.74
C ALA A 91 2.55 9.72 -5.99
N ALA A 92 3.74 9.20 -6.27
CA ALA A 92 4.99 9.68 -5.67
C ALA A 92 5.29 11.13 -6.06
N LEU A 93 5.06 11.50 -7.33
CA LEU A 93 5.19 12.87 -7.79
C LEU A 93 4.17 13.79 -7.12
N PHE A 94 2.91 13.36 -7.04
CA PHE A 94 1.84 14.11 -6.39
C PHE A 94 2.16 14.35 -4.90
N VAL A 95 2.46 13.29 -4.15
CA VAL A 95 2.81 13.39 -2.73
C VAL A 95 4.06 14.26 -2.53
N GLY A 96 5.11 14.06 -3.35
CA GLY A 96 6.32 14.87 -3.27
C GLY A 96 6.05 16.35 -3.52
N PHE A 97 5.23 16.66 -4.52
CA PHE A 97 4.83 18.03 -4.82
C PHE A 97 3.97 18.64 -3.71
N THR A 98 2.99 17.90 -3.18
CA THR A 98 2.15 18.34 -2.05
C THR A 98 2.98 18.60 -0.78
N LEU A 99 3.99 17.77 -0.51
CA LEU A 99 4.89 17.98 0.63
C LEU A 99 5.76 19.21 0.45
N MET A 100 6.29 19.42 -0.77
CA MET A 100 7.06 20.63 -1.10
C MET A 100 6.20 21.89 -0.96
N ASP A 101 4.98 21.86 -1.52
CA ASP A 101 3.98 22.92 -1.42
C ASP A 101 3.67 23.26 0.04
N SER A 102 3.31 22.24 0.84
CA SER A 102 3.02 22.40 2.27
C SER A 102 4.20 23.01 3.03
N GLY A 103 5.43 22.59 2.71
CA GLY A 103 6.64 23.12 3.33
C GLY A 103 6.90 24.60 3.00
N GLN A 104 6.54 25.08 1.81
CA GLN A 104 6.67 26.49 1.45
C GLN A 104 5.62 27.38 2.14
N TYR A 105 4.41 26.87 2.35
CA TYR A 105 3.34 27.62 3.02
C TYR A 105 3.42 27.60 4.55
N GLN A 106 4.24 26.72 5.15
CA GLN A 106 4.43 26.69 6.61
C GLN A 106 4.88 28.03 7.18
N ASP A 107 5.81 28.73 6.52
CA ASP A 107 6.38 29.99 7.03
C ASP A 107 5.42 31.19 6.87
N THR A 108 4.40 31.07 6.03
CA THR A 108 3.35 32.10 5.80
C THR A 108 2.07 31.81 6.60
N ASN A 109 2.05 30.73 7.38
CA ASN A 109 0.89 30.39 8.18
C ASN A 109 0.68 31.41 9.30
N ILE A 110 -0.39 32.21 9.20
CA ILE A 110 -0.82 33.17 10.23
C ILE A 110 -1.26 32.50 11.54
N TRP A 111 -1.55 31.20 11.50
CA TRP A 111 -1.93 30.42 12.68
C TRP A 111 -0.68 29.87 13.36
N ASP A 112 0.00 30.73 14.12
CA ASP A 112 1.00 30.31 15.09
C ASP A 112 0.29 29.74 16.33
N THR A 113 0.61 28.50 16.71
CA THR A 113 0.02 27.86 17.90
C THR A 113 0.56 28.48 19.20
N ASP A 114 1.80 28.96 19.16
CA ASP A 114 2.46 29.59 20.30
C ASP A 114 2.07 31.08 20.42
N ASN A 115 1.74 31.73 19.30
CA ASN A 115 1.27 33.12 19.23
C ASN A 115 0.03 33.25 18.34
N PRO A 116 -1.14 32.73 18.76
CA PRO A 116 -2.34 32.78 17.95
C PRO A 116 -2.74 34.23 17.63
N PRO A 117 -3.13 34.53 16.37
CA PRO A 117 -3.59 35.85 16.01
C PRO A 117 -4.82 36.21 16.85
N VAL A 118 -4.93 37.50 17.20
CA VAL A 118 -6.08 37.99 17.97
C VAL A 118 -7.37 37.64 17.26
N ALA A 119 -8.21 36.81 17.88
CA ALA A 119 -9.48 36.41 17.31
C ALA A 119 -10.34 37.66 17.05
N PRO A 120 -10.97 37.79 15.86
CA PRO A 120 -11.90 38.89 15.58
C PRO A 120 -13.05 38.98 16.60
N PHE A 121 -13.44 37.83 17.16
CA PHE A 121 -14.42 37.72 18.24
C PHE A 121 -13.98 36.64 19.23
N GLY A 122 -13.85 37.00 20.50
CA GLY A 122 -13.55 36.06 21.60
C GLY A 122 -12.46 36.58 22.56
N PRO A 123 -12.37 36.01 23.77
CA PRO A 123 -11.29 36.33 24.70
C PRO A 123 -9.92 35.96 24.11
N ARG A 124 -8.91 36.78 24.39
CA ARG A 124 -7.52 36.51 23.99
C ARG A 124 -7.11 35.12 24.51
N PRO A 125 -6.41 34.30 23.73
CA PRO A 125 -5.76 33.10 24.25
C PRO A 125 -4.79 33.52 25.36
N THR A 126 -5.14 33.24 26.61
CA THR A 126 -4.25 33.47 27.75
C THR A 126 -3.32 32.27 27.86
N ALA A 127 -2.02 32.49 27.70
CA ALA A 127 -0.99 31.47 27.91
C ALA A 127 -1.18 30.83 29.30
N GLY A 128 -1.41 29.53 29.31
CA GLY A 128 -1.47 28.67 30.49
C GLY A 128 -0.61 27.45 30.24
#